data_AF-A0A821UD87-F1
#
_entry.id   AF-A0A821UD87-F1
#
_cell.length_a   1.000
_cell.length_b   1.000
_cell.length_c   1.000
_cell.angle_alpha   90.00
_cell.angle_beta   90.00
_cell.angle_gamma   90.00
#
_symmetry.space_group_name_H-M   'P 1'
#
loop_
_entity.id
_entity.type
_entity.pdbx_description
1 polymer ?
#
loop_
_entity_poly.entity_id
_entity_poly.type
_entity_poly.pdbx_seq_one_letter_code
_entity_poly.pdbx_strand_id
1 'polypeptide(L)'
;MENLKYRIIYEYEFRRGTSAAETTQRVNDVFLKSGQTITADVYCQQLQTMMEKLAAKQPRLVNRSTPLLLHDNARPHTAQQTATKLEELQLECLRHPPYSPDLAPTD
;
A
#
# COMPACT_ATOMS: atom_id res chain seq x y z
N MET A 1 6.25 15.24 -1.56
CA MET A 1 6.11 15.50 -0.10
C MET A 1 6.04 14.21 0.74
N GLU A 2 5.58 13.07 0.21
CA GLU A 2 5.56 11.79 0.95
C GLU A 2 6.93 11.11 1.07
N ASN A 3 7.74 11.11 0.01
CA ASN A 3 9.08 10.49 0.03
C ASN A 3 10.03 11.14 1.05
N LEU A 4 9.79 12.40 1.43
CA LEU A 4 10.57 13.09 2.45
C LEU A 4 10.23 12.57 3.86
N LYS A 5 8.97 12.19 4.12
CA LYS A 5 8.54 11.63 5.42
C LYS A 5 9.17 10.26 5.65
N TYR A 6 9.17 9.39 4.64
CA TYR A 6 9.78 8.06 4.74
C TYR A 6 11.29 8.15 4.96
N ARG A 7 11.99 9.02 4.21
CA ARG A 7 13.44 9.23 4.39
C ARG A 7 13.80 9.80 5.77
N ILE A 8 12.98 10.70 6.32
CA ILE A 8 13.17 11.26 7.66
C ILE A 8 12.98 10.20 8.76
N ILE A 9 11.99 9.31 8.62
CA ILE A 9 11.75 8.22 9.59
C ILE A 9 12.90 7.22 9.58
N TYR A 10 13.37 6.80 8.40
CA TYR A 10 14.51 5.89 8.26
C TYR A 10 15.81 6.47 8.85
N GLU A 11 16.13 7.74 8.56
CA GLU A 11 17.31 8.38 9.14
C GLU A 11 17.21 8.58 10.66
N TYR A 12 16.02 8.89 11.19
CA TYR A 12 15.80 9.08 12.62
C TYR A 12 16.01 7.77 13.40
N GLU A 13 15.48 6.66 12.90
CA GLU A 13 15.62 5.33 13.52
C GLU A 13 17.06 4.80 13.42
N PHE A 14 17.72 4.97 12.26
CA PHE A 14 19.13 4.59 12.09
C PHE A 14 20.06 5.36 13.05
N ARG A 15 19.84 6.67 13.27
CA ARG A 15 20.60 7.46 14.26
C ARG A 15 20.34 7.06 15.71
N ARG A 16 19.23 6.37 15.99
CA ARG A 16 18.88 5.85 17.32
C ARG A 16 19.44 4.46 17.60
N GLY A 17 20.11 3.83 16.63
CA GLY A 17 20.70 2.50 16.77
C GLY A 17 19.68 1.36 16.74
N THR A 18 18.45 1.60 16.26
CA THR A 18 17.46 0.54 16.07
C THR A 18 17.81 -0.29 14.83
N SER A 19 17.62 -1.60 14.93
CA SER A 19 17.94 -2.50 13.81
C SER A 19 16.99 -2.28 12.64
N ALA A 20 17.38 -2.72 11.43
CA ALA A 20 16.49 -2.72 10.27
C ALA A 20 15.17 -3.46 10.59
N ALA A 21 15.22 -4.55 11.36
CA ALA A 21 14.04 -5.31 11.77
C ALA A 21 13.10 -4.50 12.68
N GLU A 22 13.62 -3.79 13.68
CA GLU A 22 12.80 -2.91 14.54
C GLU A 22 12.22 -1.72 13.79
N THR A 23 12.96 -1.17 12.83
CA THR A 23 12.47 -0.10 11.97
C THR A 23 11.30 -0.58 11.13
N THR A 24 11.42 -1.76 10.51
CA THR A 24 10.34 -2.41 9.77
C THR A 24 9.15 -2.75 10.66
N GLN A 25 9.40 -3.21 11.90
CA GLN A 25 8.34 -3.53 12.86
C GLN A 25 7.58 -2.28 13.31
N ARG A 26 8.28 -1.16 13.54
CA ARG A 26 7.67 0.14 13.85
C ARG A 26 6.88 0.72 12.69
N VAL A 27 7.39 0.56 11.46
CA VAL A 27 6.65 0.94 10.25
C VAL A 27 5.39 0.08 10.14
N ASN A 28 5.50 -1.24 10.34
CA ASN A 28 4.34 -2.12 10.40
C ASN A 28 3.36 -1.70 11.50
N ASP A 29 3.80 -1.35 12.71
CA ASP A 29 2.97 -0.86 13.82
C ASP A 29 2.22 0.44 13.49
N VAL A 30 2.79 1.30 12.62
CA VAL A 30 2.14 2.53 12.15
C VAL A 30 1.05 2.24 11.12
N PHE A 31 1.16 1.15 10.36
CA PHE A 31 0.24 0.80 9.27
C PHE A 31 -0.73 -0.35 9.60
N LEU A 32 -0.42 -1.17 10.62
CA LEU A 32 -1.16 -2.34 11.12
C LEU A 32 -0.86 -2.50 12.61
N LYS A 33 -1.80 -2.97 13.44
CA LYS A 33 -1.45 -3.29 14.83
C LYS A 33 -0.53 -4.53 14.87
N SER A 34 0.47 -4.56 15.76
CA SER A 34 1.29 -5.76 15.98
C SER A 34 0.43 -7.03 16.11
N GLY A 35 0.71 -8.03 15.28
CA GLY A 35 -0.03 -9.30 15.22
C GLY A 35 -1.30 -9.28 14.37
N GLN A 36 -1.65 -8.16 13.74
CA GLN A 36 -2.78 -8.07 12.83
C GLN A 36 -2.40 -8.59 11.44
N THR A 37 -3.02 -9.70 11.02
CA THR A 37 -2.90 -10.22 9.65
C THR A 37 -3.63 -9.29 8.68
N ILE A 38 -3.03 -9.01 7.52
CA ILE A 38 -3.73 -8.35 6.42
C ILE A 38 -4.76 -9.34 5.87
N THR A 39 -6.01 -9.20 6.29
CA THR A 39 -7.15 -9.87 5.69
C THR A 39 -7.66 -9.06 4.50
N ALA A 40 -8.54 -9.64 3.69
CA ALA A 40 -9.17 -8.93 2.58
C ALA A 40 -9.90 -7.65 3.07
N ASP A 41 -10.60 -7.72 4.21
CA ASP A 41 -11.30 -6.56 4.78
C ASP A 41 -10.35 -5.41 5.16
N VAL A 42 -9.21 -5.74 5.79
CA VAL A 42 -8.19 -4.74 6.16
C VAL A 42 -7.61 -4.10 4.90
N TYR A 43 -7.32 -4.90 3.87
CA TYR A 43 -6.82 -4.41 2.60
C TYR A 43 -7.84 -3.49 1.90
N CYS A 44 -9.12 -3.85 1.88
CA CYS A 44 -10.19 -3.01 1.33
C CYS A 44 -10.29 -1.64 2.05
N GLN A 45 -10.12 -1.60 3.37
CA GLN A 45 -10.09 -0.35 4.13
C GLN A 45 -8.85 0.50 3.78
N GLN A 46 -7.71 -0.15 3.56
CA GLN A 46 -6.48 0.53 3.13
C GLN A 46 -6.64 1.12 1.72
N LEU A 47 -7.25 0.41 0.78
CA LEU A 47 -7.56 0.91 -0.57
C LEU A 47 -8.44 2.16 -0.52
N GLN A 48 -9.49 2.14 0.30
CA GLN A 48 -10.37 3.30 0.51
C GLN A 48 -9.58 4.51 1.03
N THR A 49 -8.80 4.30 2.10
CA THR A 49 -7.97 5.35 2.71
C THR A 49 -6.92 5.89 1.73
N MET A 50 -6.34 5.02 0.90
CA MET A 50 -5.38 5.38 -0.14
C MET A 50 -6.04 6.29 -1.19
N MET A 51 -7.23 5.94 -1.66
CA MET A 51 -7.98 6.74 -2.64
C MET A 51 -8.36 8.12 -2.12
N GLU A 52 -8.79 8.23 -0.86
CA GLU A 52 -9.09 9.53 -0.22
C GLU A 52 -7.84 10.43 -0.17
N LYS A 53 -6.70 9.86 0.22
CA LYS A 53 -5.42 10.58 0.23
C LYS A 53 -4.96 10.95 -1.17
N LEU A 54 -5.16 10.07 -2.15
CA LEU A 54 -4.82 10.30 -3.55
C LEU A 54 -5.66 11.45 -4.13
N ALA A 55 -6.97 11.48 -3.85
CA ALA A 55 -7.85 12.56 -4.23
C ALA A 55 -7.41 13.91 -3.63
N ALA A 56 -6.99 13.91 -2.36
CA ALA A 56 -6.49 15.13 -1.72
C ALA A 56 -5.16 15.63 -2.30
N LYS A 57 -4.25 14.71 -2.67
CA LYS A 57 -2.89 15.06 -3.15
C LYS A 57 -2.85 15.33 -4.65
N GLN A 58 -3.62 14.59 -5.42
CA GLN A 58 -3.63 14.60 -6.87
C GLN A 58 -5.06 14.47 -7.41
N PRO A 59 -5.92 15.48 -7.18
CA PRO A 59 -7.31 15.46 -7.64
C PRO A 59 -7.42 15.37 -9.17
N ARG A 60 -6.41 15.83 -9.90
CA ARG A 60 -6.35 15.70 -11.37
C ARG A 60 -6.30 14.25 -11.83
N LEU A 61 -5.59 13.38 -11.10
CA LEU A 61 -5.46 11.98 -11.47
C LEU A 61 -6.81 11.30 -11.30
N VAL A 62 -7.43 11.45 -10.13
CA VAL A 62 -8.74 10.85 -9.81
C VAL A 62 -9.87 11.38 -10.70
N ASN A 63 -9.87 12.67 -11.04
CA ASN A 63 -10.97 13.28 -11.80
C ASN A 63 -10.86 13.15 -13.33
N ARG A 64 -9.67 12.85 -13.87
CA ARG A 64 -9.44 12.83 -15.34
C ARG A 64 -9.03 11.47 -15.89
N SER A 65 -8.62 10.55 -15.04
CA SER A 65 -8.05 9.26 -15.43
C SER A 65 -8.37 8.20 -14.40
N THR A 66 -8.76 7.02 -14.85
CA THR A 66 -8.91 5.85 -13.98
C THR A 66 -7.53 5.48 -13.43
N PRO A 67 -7.30 5.49 -12.11
CA PRO A 67 -6.00 5.13 -11.56
C PRO A 67 -5.73 3.63 -11.78
N LEU A 68 -4.50 3.32 -12.21
CA LEU A 68 -4.02 1.95 -12.36
C LEU A 68 -3.34 1.50 -11.07
N LEU A 69 -3.71 0.33 -10.56
CA LEU A 69 -3.12 -0.29 -9.38
C LEU A 69 -2.24 -1.47 -9.80
N LEU A 70 -1.02 -1.51 -9.28
CA LEU A 70 -0.12 -2.65 -9.40
C LEU A 70 0.13 -3.23 -8.00
N HIS A 71 -0.22 -4.48 -7.79
CA HIS A 71 0.06 -5.24 -6.58
C HIS A 71 0.40 -6.69 -6.92
N ASP A 72 0.97 -7.40 -5.95
CA ASP A 72 1.25 -8.82 -6.07
C ASP A 72 -0.02 -9.69 -5.96
N ASN A 73 0.11 -11.00 -6.16
CA ASN A 73 -1.00 -11.95 -6.12
C ASN A 73 -1.25 -12.52 -4.71
N ALA A 74 -0.97 -11.77 -3.65
CA ALA A 74 -1.23 -12.22 -2.29
C ALA A 74 -2.73 -12.53 -2.08
N ARG A 75 -3.04 -13.50 -1.20
CA ARG A 75 -4.41 -13.99 -0.97
C ARG A 75 -5.44 -12.88 -0.66
N PRO A 76 -5.12 -11.85 0.14
CA PRO A 76 -6.05 -10.74 0.37
C PRO A 76 -6.31 -9.93 -0.89
N HIS A 77 -5.32 -9.78 -1.78
CA HIS A 77 -5.42 -8.95 -2.98
C HIS A 77 -6.25 -9.62 -4.08
N THR A 78 -6.24 -10.95 -4.14
CA THR A 78 -7.03 -11.74 -5.10
C THR A 78 -8.39 -12.16 -4.55
N ALA A 79 -8.76 -11.72 -3.34
CA ALA A 79 -10.04 -12.08 -2.72
C ALA A 79 -11.21 -11.43 -3.47
N GLN A 80 -12.36 -12.11 -3.51
CA GLN A 80 -13.55 -11.60 -4.19
C GLN A 80 -14.00 -10.24 -3.65
N GLN A 81 -13.96 -10.05 -2.33
CA GLN A 81 -14.29 -8.77 -1.70
C GLN A 81 -13.39 -7.63 -2.20
N THR A 82 -12.11 -7.91 -2.43
CA THR A 82 -11.14 -6.95 -2.94
C THR A 82 -11.41 -6.62 -4.41
N ALA A 83 -11.74 -7.62 -5.23
CA ALA A 83 -12.14 -7.38 -6.62
C ALA A 83 -13.37 -6.46 -6.70
N THR A 84 -14.41 -6.73 -5.90
CA THR A 84 -15.59 -5.85 -5.79
C THR A 84 -15.19 -4.45 -5.33
N LYS A 85 -14.28 -4.34 -4.36
CA LYS A 85 -13.84 -3.03 -3.87
C LYS A 85 -13.08 -2.21 -4.90
N LEU A 86 -12.26 -2.87 -5.74
CA LEU A 86 -11.55 -2.21 -6.84
C LEU A 86 -12.53 -1.68 -7.88
N GLU A 87 -13.59 -2.43 -8.21
CA GLU A 87 -14.67 -1.97 -9.08
C GLU A 87 -15.41 -0.75 -8.51
N GLU A 88 -15.78 -0.79 -7.22
CA GLU A 88 -16.41 0.34 -6.53
C GLU A 88 -15.57 1.62 -6.57
N LEU A 89 -14.25 1.47 -6.39
CA LEU A 89 -13.30 2.58 -6.39
C LEU A 89 -12.86 3.01 -7.80
N GLN A 90 -13.36 2.34 -8.85
CA GLN A 90 -12.93 2.53 -10.24
C GLN A 90 -11.40 2.45 -10.36
N LEU A 91 -10.81 1.45 -9.70
CA LEU A 91 -9.39 1.14 -9.77
C LEU A 91 -9.18 -0.02 -10.73
N GLU A 92 -8.41 0.20 -11.78
CA GLU A 92 -8.05 -0.87 -12.71
C GLU A 92 -6.76 -1.55 -12.24
N CYS A 93 -6.83 -2.85 -11.99
CA CYS A 93 -5.67 -3.62 -11.57
C CYS A 93 -4.86 -4.11 -12.78
N LEU A 94 -3.56 -3.80 -12.79
CA LEU A 94 -2.63 -4.36 -13.76
C LEU A 94 -2.37 -5.84 -13.46
N ARG A 95 -2.25 -6.65 -14.52
CA ARG A 95 -1.91 -8.07 -14.38
C ARG A 95 -0.48 -8.22 -13.90
N HIS A 96 -0.28 -8.89 -12.77
CA HIS A 96 1.03 -9.22 -12.23
C HIS A 96 1.30 -10.73 -12.35
N PRO A 97 2.42 -11.16 -12.96
CA PRO A 97 2.75 -12.58 -13.05
C PRO A 97 3.14 -13.16 -11.68
N PRO A 98 2.88 -14.45 -11.42
CA PRO A 98 3.33 -15.11 -10.19
C PRO A 98 4.84 -15.06 -10.02
N TYR A 99 5.32 -14.88 -8.79
CA TYR A 99 6.74 -14.94 -8.40
C TYR A 99 7.66 -14.01 -9.22
N SER A 100 7.18 -12.81 -9.54
CA SER A 100 7.93 -11.82 -10.33
C SER A 100 8.22 -10.54 -9.53
N PRO A 101 9.01 -10.65 -8.44
CA PRO A 101 9.34 -9.50 -7.59
C PRO A 101 10.13 -8.43 -8.37
N ASP A 102 10.89 -8.83 -9.39
CA ASP A 102 11.60 -7.94 -10.32
C ASP A 102 10.66 -7.00 -11.10
N LEU A 103 9.37 -7.33 -11.19
CA LEU A 103 8.34 -6.53 -11.85
C LEU A 103 7.50 -5.69 -10.87
N ALA A 104 7.76 -5.81 -9.55
CA ALA A 104 7.11 -5.02 -8.52
C ALA A 104 8.07 -3.89 -8.08
N PRO A 105 7.78 -2.61 -8.40
CA PRO A 105 8.66 -1.50 -8.00
C PRO A 105 8.81 -1.29 -6.49
N THR A 106 7.99 -1.98 -5.70
CA THR A 106 7.91 -1.85 -4.24
C THR A 106 8.68 -2.95 -3.50
N ASP A 107 9.01 -4.07 -4.17
CA ASP A 107 9.83 -5.15 -3.62
C ASP A 107 11.32 -4.76 -3.60
#